data_AF-A0A7W1D072-F1
#
_entry.id   AF-A0A7W1D072-F1
#
_cell.length_a   1.000
_cell.length_b   1.000
_cell.length_c   1.000
_cell.angle_alpha   90.00
_cell.angle_beta   90.00
_cell.angle_gamma   90.00
#
_symmetry.space_group_name_H-M   'P 1'
#
loop_
_entity.id
_entity.type
_entity.pdbx_description
1 polymer ?
#
loop_
_entity_poly.entity_id
_entity_poly.type
_entity_poly.pdbx_seq_one_letter_code
_entity_poly.pdbx_strand_id
1 'polypeptide(L)'
;NIRRLYLAGADLRDICRQLGISARTVYRYKDLTEPPPRPAYRRKASVLDPYVPYLVARWNEGCHNGKRLHREIREQGYRNSEEICARFTAQLRRAEANGKPPSSVPRARKSSVAGLSPTSKNVAALFMRREEKLSEEQKEYLVRLCGADEALADARRLTQEFNGMVRNLEGEGLDGWLEEAEGCGAPAMRRFAAGLRKDLNAVRAGLTEEWSNGPVEGFVHELKLLKRQGYGRAGFDLLRARMLAA
;
A
#
# COMPACT_ATOMS: atom_id res chain seq x y z
N ASN A 1 3.64 4.12 30.55
CA ASN A 1 2.38 4.47 31.26
C ASN A 1 1.78 3.29 32.01
N ILE A 2 1.57 2.11 31.40
CA ILE A 2 1.05 0.90 32.07
C ILE A 2 1.86 0.53 33.33
N ARG A 3 3.15 0.22 33.18
CA ARG A 3 4.05 -0.16 34.30
C ARG A 3 4.12 0.89 35.41
N ARG A 4 4.10 2.18 35.06
CA ARG A 4 4.09 3.28 36.04
C ARG A 4 2.84 3.25 36.92
N LEU A 5 1.66 3.06 36.32
CA LEU A 5 0.40 2.99 37.06
C LEU A 5 0.31 1.70 37.90
N TYR A 6 0.80 0.59 37.35
CA TYR A 6 0.87 -0.68 38.07
C TYR A 6 1.79 -0.61 39.30
N LEU A 7 2.99 -0.02 39.17
CA LEU A 7 3.90 0.19 40.30
C LEU A 7 3.36 1.21 41.32
N ALA A 8 2.46 2.10 40.91
CA ALA A 8 1.75 3.03 41.79
C ALA A 8 0.54 2.38 42.52
N GLY A 9 0.33 1.06 42.35
CA GLY A 9 -0.73 0.31 43.03
C GLY A 9 -2.12 0.43 42.39
N ALA A 10 -2.24 0.99 41.18
CA ALA A 10 -3.52 1.11 40.51
C ALA A 10 -4.06 -0.26 40.07
N ASP A 11 -5.36 -0.48 40.25
CA ASP A 11 -6.01 -1.71 39.79
C ASP A 11 -5.98 -1.82 38.26
N LEU A 12 -5.92 -3.06 37.77
CA LEU A 12 -5.87 -3.38 36.35
C LEU A 12 -7.06 -2.77 35.58
N ARG A 13 -8.26 -2.73 36.17
CA ARG A 13 -9.44 -2.14 35.52
C ARG A 13 -9.31 -0.63 35.39
N ASP A 14 -8.73 0.03 36.38
CA ASP A 14 -8.48 1.46 36.35
C ASP A 14 -7.41 1.82 35.33
N ILE A 15 -6.36 1.01 35.22
CA ILE A 15 -5.36 1.15 34.15
C ILE A 15 -6.00 1.01 32.76
N CYS A 16 -6.92 0.05 32.59
CA CYS A 16 -7.66 -0.13 31.33
C CYS A 16 -8.53 1.09 31.00
N ARG A 17 -9.29 1.59 31.98
CA ARG A 17 -10.19 2.74 31.82
C ARG A 17 -9.41 4.02 31.54
N GLN A 18 -8.33 4.25 32.27
CA GLN A 18 -7.51 5.46 32.15
C GLN A 18 -6.73 5.52 30.84
N LEU A 19 -6.27 4.37 30.33
CA LEU A 19 -5.46 4.31 29.11
C LEU A 19 -6.25 3.92 27.86
N GLY A 20 -7.53 3.54 27.98
CA GLY A 20 -8.37 3.11 26.86
C GLY A 20 -7.86 1.84 26.16
N ILE A 21 -7.23 0.93 26.91
CA ILE A 21 -6.61 -0.29 26.37
C ILE A 21 -7.21 -1.54 27.01
N SER A 22 -7.16 -2.66 26.30
CA SER A 22 -7.69 -3.93 26.80
C SER A 22 -6.86 -4.50 27.96
N ALA A 23 -7.52 -5.24 28.85
CA ALA A 23 -6.86 -5.94 29.96
C ALA A 23 -5.74 -6.87 29.47
N ARG A 24 -5.92 -7.52 28.31
CA ARG A 24 -4.89 -8.37 27.68
C ARG A 24 -3.61 -7.60 27.35
N THR A 25 -3.73 -6.33 26.97
CA THR A 25 -2.59 -5.44 26.76
C THR A 25 -1.97 -5.07 28.10
N VAL A 26 -2.76 -4.67 29.10
CA VAL A 26 -2.22 -4.37 30.44
C VAL A 26 -1.42 -5.56 31.01
N TYR A 27 -1.96 -6.78 30.96
CA TYR A 27 -1.26 -7.99 31.40
C TYR A 27 0.05 -8.25 30.65
N ARG A 28 0.08 -8.00 29.34
CA ARG A 28 1.26 -8.25 28.51
C ARG A 28 2.40 -7.27 28.78
N TYR A 29 2.07 -6.05 29.19
CA TYR A 29 3.02 -4.94 29.27
C TYR A 29 3.27 -4.43 30.69
N LYS A 30 2.55 -4.91 31.72
CA LYS A 30 2.70 -4.43 33.11
C LYS A 30 4.06 -4.76 33.73
N ASP A 31 4.61 -5.93 33.39
CA ASP A 31 5.86 -6.44 33.96
C ASP A 31 7.08 -6.10 33.08
N LEU A 32 6.86 -5.52 31.89
CA LEU A 32 7.95 -5.17 30.96
C LEU A 32 8.66 -3.89 31.43
N THR A 33 9.94 -4.01 31.76
CA THR A 33 10.80 -2.90 32.18
C THR A 33 10.99 -1.88 31.06
N GLU A 34 11.09 -2.36 29.81
CA GLU A 34 11.27 -1.57 28.60
C GLU A 34 10.20 -1.91 27.55
N PRO A 35 9.83 -0.98 26.64
CA PRO A 35 8.92 -1.27 25.53
C PRO A 35 9.49 -2.42 24.67
N PRO A 36 8.68 -3.42 24.27
CA PRO A 36 9.21 -4.48 23.43
C PRO A 36 9.64 -3.91 22.08
N PRO A 37 10.76 -4.40 21.51
CA PRO A 37 11.24 -3.92 20.22
C PRO A 37 10.18 -4.16 19.15
N ARG A 38 10.02 -3.20 18.23
CA ARG A 38 9.18 -3.42 17.04
C ARG A 38 9.74 -4.65 16.30
N PRO A 39 8.91 -5.66 16.00
CA PRO A 39 9.38 -6.78 15.19
C PRO A 39 9.78 -6.23 13.82
N ALA A 40 11.05 -6.40 13.46
CA ALA A 40 11.53 -6.02 12.14
C ALA A 40 10.75 -6.80 11.08
N TYR A 41 10.32 -6.11 10.01
CA TYR A 41 9.75 -6.78 8.85
C TYR A 41 10.82 -7.69 8.23
N ARG A 42 10.70 -9.01 8.45
CA ARG A 42 11.60 -9.99 7.84
C ARG A 42 11.07 -10.32 6.45
N ARG A 43 11.82 -9.94 5.41
CA ARG A 43 11.59 -10.46 4.05
C ARG A 43 11.70 -11.98 4.11
N LYS A 44 10.72 -12.70 3.54
CA LYS A 44 10.87 -14.14 3.31
C LYS A 44 11.98 -14.33 2.28
N ALA A 45 13.02 -15.07 2.65
CA ALA A 45 14.12 -15.41 1.76
C ALA A 45 13.57 -16.14 0.52
N SER A 46 14.03 -15.74 -0.66
CA SER A 46 13.77 -16.48 -1.89
C SER A 46 14.65 -17.72 -1.92
N VAL A 47 14.14 -18.80 -2.51
CA VAL A 47 14.95 -20.00 -2.81
C VAL A 47 16.14 -19.72 -3.74
N LEU A 48 16.11 -18.58 -4.44
CA LEU A 48 17.19 -18.14 -5.32
C LEU A 48 18.25 -17.31 -4.59
N ASP A 49 17.97 -16.78 -3.39
CA ASP A 49 18.86 -15.84 -2.67
C ASP A 49 20.29 -16.38 -2.49
N PRO A 50 20.52 -17.67 -2.18
CA PRO A 50 21.88 -18.22 -2.08
C PRO A 50 22.67 -18.16 -3.40
N TYR A 51 21.99 -18.17 -4.54
CA TYR A 51 22.58 -18.23 -5.88
C TYR A 51 22.66 -16.86 -6.55
N VAL A 52 22.02 -15.83 -5.97
CA VAL A 52 22.01 -14.45 -6.52
C VAL A 52 23.42 -13.88 -6.74
N PRO A 53 24.39 -14.01 -5.81
CA PRO A 53 25.74 -13.48 -6.03
C PRO A 53 26.41 -14.07 -7.28
N TYR A 54 26.27 -15.38 -7.48
CA TYR A 54 26.81 -16.08 -8.64
C TYR A 54 26.13 -15.61 -9.94
N LEU A 55 24.80 -15.53 -9.94
CA LEU A 55 24.03 -15.10 -11.11
C LEU A 55 24.37 -13.66 -11.52
N VAL A 56 24.59 -12.75 -10.56
CA VAL A 56 25.00 -11.36 -10.83
C VAL A 56 26.43 -11.30 -11.38
N ALA A 57 27.36 -12.09 -10.83
CA ALA A 57 28.72 -12.16 -11.34
C ALA A 57 28.75 -12.62 -12.80
N ARG A 58 28.07 -13.74 -13.11
CA ARG A 58 27.96 -14.28 -14.48
C ARG A 58 27.25 -13.32 -15.43
N TRP A 59 26.30 -12.56 -14.93
CA TRP A 59 25.63 -11.51 -15.70
C TRP A 59 26.60 -10.38 -16.08
N ASN A 60 27.41 -9.91 -15.14
CA ASN A 60 28.43 -8.89 -15.39
C ASN A 60 29.56 -9.36 -16.33
N GLU A 61 29.80 -10.68 -16.36
CA GLU A 61 30.70 -11.33 -17.32
C GLU A 61 30.08 -11.50 -18.73
N GLY A 62 28.86 -10.99 -18.96
CA GLY A 62 28.18 -11.01 -20.25
C GLY A 62 27.31 -12.25 -20.51
N CYS A 63 27.11 -13.12 -19.52
CA CYS A 63 26.22 -14.28 -19.66
C CYS A 63 24.75 -13.87 -19.42
N HIS A 64 24.05 -13.52 -20.51
CA HIS A 64 22.64 -13.09 -20.45
C HIS A 64 21.62 -14.21 -20.76
N ASN A 65 22.08 -15.45 -20.92
CA ASN A 65 21.23 -16.60 -21.25
C ASN A 65 20.69 -17.28 -19.98
N GLY A 66 19.40 -17.08 -19.69
CA GLY A 66 18.75 -17.61 -18.49
C GLY A 66 18.73 -19.13 -18.38
N LYS A 67 18.68 -19.87 -19.50
CA LYS A 67 18.72 -21.35 -19.50
C LYS A 67 20.09 -21.87 -19.07
N ARG A 68 21.13 -21.23 -19.60
CA ARG A 68 22.51 -21.53 -19.24
C ARG A 68 22.76 -21.25 -17.76
N LEU A 69 22.35 -20.09 -17.29
CA LEU A 69 22.46 -19.71 -15.87
C LEU A 69 21.69 -20.67 -14.95
N HIS A 70 20.50 -21.13 -15.35
CA HIS A 70 19.73 -22.14 -14.61
C HIS A 70 20.47 -23.47 -14.51
N ARG A 71 21.07 -23.94 -15.60
CA ARG A 71 21.90 -25.15 -15.61
C ARG A 71 23.11 -25.00 -14.68
N GLU A 72 23.82 -23.87 -14.76
CA GLU A 72 24.98 -23.57 -13.93
C GLU A 72 24.63 -23.59 -12.41
N ILE A 73 23.48 -23.00 -12.01
CA ILE A 73 23.06 -23.05 -10.59
C ILE A 73 22.48 -24.42 -10.17
N ARG A 74 21.92 -25.18 -11.12
CA ARG A 74 21.42 -26.55 -10.87
C ARG A 74 22.58 -27.49 -10.54
N GLU A 75 23.71 -27.33 -11.21
CA GLU A 75 24.97 -28.02 -10.90
C GLU A 75 25.50 -27.64 -9.50
N GLN A 76 25.22 -26.41 -9.03
CA GLN A 76 25.49 -25.95 -7.65
C GLN A 76 24.41 -26.35 -6.61
N GLY A 77 23.48 -27.24 -7.00
CA GLY A 77 22.47 -27.79 -6.09
C GLY A 77 21.11 -27.09 -6.09
N TYR A 78 20.85 -26.14 -7.00
CA TYR A 78 19.52 -25.55 -7.15
C TYR A 78 18.51 -26.56 -7.73
N ARG A 79 17.44 -26.85 -6.99
CA ARG A 79 16.43 -27.87 -7.38
C ARG A 79 15.08 -27.30 -7.84
N ASN A 80 14.94 -25.99 -7.89
CA ASN A 80 13.65 -25.35 -8.19
C ASN A 80 13.51 -25.01 -9.70
N SER A 81 12.33 -24.51 -10.06
CA SER A 81 11.95 -24.21 -11.44
C SER A 81 12.93 -23.26 -12.16
N GLU A 82 13.14 -23.52 -13.45
CA GLU A 82 13.85 -22.65 -14.40
C GLU A 82 13.20 -21.27 -14.49
N GLU A 83 11.88 -21.22 -14.38
CA GLU A 83 11.09 -19.98 -14.47
C GLU A 83 11.52 -18.92 -13.44
N ILE A 84 11.94 -19.37 -12.24
CA ILE A 84 12.44 -18.47 -11.19
C ILE A 84 13.75 -17.80 -11.62
N CYS A 85 14.64 -18.53 -12.30
CA CYS A 85 15.89 -18.02 -12.86
C CYS A 85 15.64 -17.13 -14.09
N ALA A 86 14.72 -17.53 -14.97
CA ALA A 86 14.29 -16.73 -16.12
C ALA A 86 13.69 -15.37 -15.69
N ARG A 87 12.86 -15.37 -14.64
CA ARG A 87 12.28 -14.15 -14.07
C ARG A 87 13.35 -13.25 -13.45
N PHE A 88 14.35 -13.82 -12.78
CA PHE A 88 15.46 -13.06 -12.21
C PHE A 88 16.33 -12.40 -13.29
N THR A 89 16.70 -13.14 -14.33
CA THR A 89 17.48 -12.61 -15.46
C THR A 89 16.72 -11.56 -16.28
N ALA A 90 15.40 -11.71 -16.43
CA ALA A 90 14.55 -10.66 -17.02
C ALA A 90 14.54 -9.36 -16.18
N GLN A 91 14.65 -9.46 -14.86
CA GLN A 91 14.76 -8.28 -13.99
C GLN A 91 16.11 -7.57 -14.15
N LEU A 92 17.20 -8.32 -14.27
CA LEU A 92 18.54 -7.76 -14.53
C LEU A 92 18.58 -7.01 -15.86
N ARG A 93 18.04 -7.60 -16.94
CA ARG A 93 17.93 -6.94 -18.25
C ARG A 93 17.16 -5.62 -18.20
N ARG A 94 16.05 -5.61 -17.46
CA ARG A 94 15.26 -4.39 -17.25
C ARG A 94 16.00 -3.36 -16.39
N ALA A 95 16.85 -3.78 -15.46
CA ALA A 95 17.64 -2.85 -14.64
C ALA A 95 18.71 -2.15 -15.48
N GLU A 96 19.43 -2.90 -16.32
CA GLU A 96 20.42 -2.36 -17.26
C GLU A 96 19.80 -1.41 -18.28
N ALA A 97 18.66 -1.77 -18.86
CA ALA A 97 17.94 -0.89 -19.78
C ALA A 97 17.50 0.45 -19.14
N ASN A 98 17.42 0.50 -17.80
CA ASN A 98 17.10 1.71 -17.03
C ASN A 98 18.36 2.40 -16.45
N GLY A 99 19.57 2.05 -16.92
CA GLY A 99 20.83 2.63 -16.47
C GLY A 99 21.20 2.32 -15.01
N LYS A 100 20.60 1.28 -14.41
CA LYS A 100 20.89 0.88 -13.02
C LYS A 100 21.94 -0.21 -13.00
N PRO A 101 22.90 -0.17 -12.05
CA PRO A 101 23.94 -1.18 -11.99
C PRO A 101 23.34 -2.56 -11.66
N PRO A 102 23.77 -3.62 -12.36
CA PRO A 102 23.34 -5.01 -12.11
C PRO A 102 23.71 -5.53 -10.71
N SER A 103 24.59 -4.84 -9.97
CA SER A 103 24.92 -5.13 -8.56
C SER A 103 23.77 -4.89 -7.58
N SER A 104 22.71 -4.17 -8.01
CA SER A 104 21.51 -4.04 -7.22
C SER A 104 20.67 -5.30 -7.37
N VAL A 105 20.87 -6.27 -6.46
CA VAL A 105 19.88 -7.32 -6.19
C VAL A 105 18.51 -6.67 -6.28
N PRO A 106 17.60 -7.12 -7.17
CA PRO A 106 16.32 -6.46 -7.32
C PRO A 106 15.65 -6.42 -5.94
N ARG A 107 15.56 -5.24 -5.33
CA ARG A 107 14.47 -4.95 -4.40
C ARG A 107 13.25 -5.33 -5.22
N ALA A 108 12.53 -6.37 -4.79
CA ALA A 108 11.27 -6.75 -5.41
C ALA A 108 10.52 -5.43 -5.64
N ARG A 109 10.40 -5.03 -6.91
CA ARG A 109 9.76 -3.76 -7.23
C ARG A 109 8.39 -3.89 -6.58
N LYS A 110 8.00 -2.90 -5.79
CA LYS A 110 6.61 -2.73 -5.35
C LYS A 110 5.64 -2.48 -6.54
N SER A 111 6.06 -2.79 -7.78
CA SER A 111 5.44 -2.35 -9.02
C SER A 111 5.68 -3.30 -10.21
N SER A 112 5.91 -4.61 -10.02
CA SER A 112 5.72 -5.57 -11.12
C SER A 112 4.33 -6.19 -11.02
N VAL A 113 3.44 -5.74 -11.90
CA VAL A 113 2.04 -6.22 -11.94
C VAL A 113 1.92 -7.61 -12.61
N ALA A 114 2.97 -8.10 -13.28
CA ALA A 114 3.06 -9.45 -13.83
C ALA A 114 3.25 -10.58 -12.78
N GLY A 115 2.87 -10.37 -11.52
CA GLY A 115 2.93 -11.37 -10.45
C GLY A 115 1.79 -11.27 -9.45
N LEU A 116 0.75 -10.51 -9.77
CA LEU A 116 -0.42 -10.37 -8.91
C LEU A 116 -1.31 -11.57 -9.15
N SER A 117 -1.29 -12.53 -8.22
CA SER A 117 -2.46 -13.36 -7.95
C SER A 117 -3.73 -12.47 -8.00
N PRO A 118 -4.85 -12.93 -8.56
CA PRO A 118 -6.10 -12.17 -8.73
C PRO A 118 -6.76 -11.88 -7.38
N THR A 119 -6.07 -11.09 -6.55
CA THR A 119 -6.59 -10.62 -5.28
C THR A 119 -7.44 -9.39 -5.53
N SER A 120 -8.52 -9.28 -4.76
CA SER A 120 -9.46 -8.14 -4.81
C SER A 120 -8.76 -6.79 -4.70
N LYS A 121 -7.69 -6.68 -3.88
CA LYS A 121 -6.89 -5.44 -3.74
C LYS A 121 -6.20 -5.02 -5.02
N ASN A 122 -5.70 -5.98 -5.79
CA ASN A 122 -4.99 -5.71 -7.03
C ASN A 122 -5.95 -5.25 -8.12
N VAL A 123 -7.11 -5.90 -8.21
CA VAL A 123 -8.20 -5.50 -9.12
C VAL A 123 -8.68 -4.09 -8.77
N ALA A 124 -8.94 -3.80 -7.49
CA ALA A 124 -9.32 -2.46 -7.05
C ALA A 124 -8.27 -1.39 -7.40
N ALA A 125 -6.98 -1.71 -7.21
CA ALA A 125 -5.89 -0.80 -7.59
C ALA A 125 -5.81 -0.58 -9.11
N LEU A 126 -6.14 -1.59 -9.92
CA LEU A 126 -6.24 -1.44 -11.38
C LEU A 126 -7.46 -0.59 -11.77
N PHE A 127 -8.59 -0.73 -11.08
CA PHE A 127 -9.80 0.07 -11.34
C PHE A 127 -9.59 1.56 -11.05
N MET A 128 -8.74 1.91 -10.08
CA MET A 128 -8.42 3.31 -9.77
C MET A 128 -7.34 3.93 -10.66
N ARG A 129 -6.60 3.10 -11.41
CA ARG A 129 -5.45 3.54 -12.21
C ARG A 129 -5.95 4.16 -13.52
N ARG A 130 -5.34 5.29 -13.93
CA ARG A 130 -5.64 5.94 -15.21
C ARG A 130 -5.33 5.01 -16.38
N GLU A 131 -6.12 5.11 -17.44
CA GLU A 131 -6.02 4.24 -18.61
C GLU A 131 -4.66 4.36 -19.32
N GLU A 132 -4.13 5.59 -19.42
CA GLU A 132 -2.80 5.86 -19.99
C GLU A 132 -1.65 5.24 -19.19
N LYS A 133 -1.90 4.81 -17.95
CA LYS A 133 -0.91 4.17 -17.06
C LYS A 133 -1.06 2.65 -17.00
N LEU A 134 -2.02 2.08 -17.73
CA LEU A 134 -2.19 0.64 -17.85
C LEU A 134 -1.29 0.09 -18.95
N SER A 135 -0.61 -1.03 -18.69
CA SER A 135 0.07 -1.80 -19.74
C SER A 135 -0.96 -2.55 -20.58
N GLU A 136 -0.60 -2.94 -21.80
CA GLU A 136 -1.50 -3.72 -22.68
C GLU A 136 -2.00 -5.01 -22.02
N GLU A 137 -1.11 -5.76 -21.36
CA GLU A 137 -1.51 -6.95 -20.57
C GLU A 137 -2.57 -6.65 -19.50
N GLN A 138 -2.52 -5.48 -18.87
CA GLN A 138 -3.49 -5.06 -17.85
C GLN A 138 -4.82 -4.68 -18.48
N LYS A 139 -4.79 -4.01 -19.64
CA LYS A 139 -5.99 -3.67 -20.39
C LYS A 139 -6.72 -4.93 -20.83
N GLU A 140 -6.00 -5.88 -21.44
CA GLU A 140 -6.56 -7.19 -21.83
C GLU A 140 -7.11 -7.97 -20.62
N TYR A 141 -6.42 -7.94 -19.48
CA TYR A 141 -6.92 -8.53 -18.25
C TYR A 141 -8.24 -7.88 -17.79
N LEU A 142 -8.32 -6.55 -17.79
CA LEU A 142 -9.53 -5.83 -17.39
C LEU A 142 -10.69 -6.06 -18.36
N VAL A 143 -10.42 -6.14 -19.67
CA VAL A 143 -11.44 -6.48 -20.67
C VAL A 143 -12.03 -7.86 -20.39
N ARG A 144 -11.20 -8.87 -20.18
CA ARG A 144 -11.67 -10.22 -19.83
C ARG A 144 -12.43 -10.25 -18.51
N LEU A 145 -11.95 -9.52 -17.52
CA LEU A 145 -12.56 -9.48 -16.19
C LEU A 145 -13.94 -8.78 -16.22
N CYS A 146 -14.05 -7.65 -16.89
CA CYS A 146 -15.31 -6.91 -17.03
C CYS A 146 -16.29 -7.63 -17.96
N GLY A 147 -15.79 -8.38 -18.96
CA GLY A 147 -16.62 -9.23 -19.80
C GLY A 147 -17.20 -10.47 -19.09
N ALA A 148 -16.63 -10.87 -17.95
CA ALA A 148 -17.09 -12.02 -17.18
C ALA A 148 -18.21 -11.66 -16.18
N ASP A 149 -18.30 -10.41 -15.74
CA ASP A 149 -19.28 -9.95 -14.75
C ASP A 149 -19.61 -8.46 -14.98
N GLU A 150 -20.88 -8.19 -15.31
CA GLU A 150 -21.42 -6.85 -15.53
C GLU A 150 -21.25 -5.95 -14.31
N ALA A 151 -21.37 -6.49 -13.08
CA ALA A 151 -21.14 -5.72 -11.86
C ALA A 151 -19.68 -5.25 -11.73
N LEU A 152 -18.71 -5.99 -12.27
CA LEU A 152 -17.31 -5.55 -12.32
C LEU A 152 -17.09 -4.48 -13.39
N ALA A 153 -17.79 -4.58 -14.52
CA ALA A 153 -17.77 -3.56 -15.57
C ALA A 153 -18.31 -2.22 -15.05
N ASP A 154 -19.49 -2.24 -14.42
CA ASP A 154 -20.11 -1.08 -13.75
C ASP A 154 -19.17 -0.48 -12.70
N ALA A 155 -18.65 -1.32 -11.81
CA ALA A 155 -17.75 -0.88 -10.74
C ALA A 155 -16.49 -0.19 -11.30
N ARG A 156 -15.91 -0.71 -12.38
CA ARG A 156 -14.74 -0.09 -13.03
C ARG A 156 -15.10 1.26 -13.64
N ARG A 157 -16.19 1.32 -14.41
CA ARG A 157 -16.63 2.53 -15.09
C ARG A 157 -16.95 3.65 -14.10
N LEU A 158 -17.81 3.38 -13.12
CA LEU A 158 -18.19 4.34 -12.08
C LEU A 158 -16.98 4.80 -11.26
N THR A 159 -16.02 3.91 -10.99
CA THR A 159 -14.76 4.29 -10.31
C THR A 159 -13.93 5.26 -11.16
N GLN A 160 -13.86 5.07 -12.48
CA GLN A 160 -13.09 5.94 -13.37
C GLN A 160 -13.75 7.32 -13.50
N GLU A 161 -15.07 7.35 -13.70
CA GLU A 161 -15.86 8.59 -13.77
C GLU A 161 -15.74 9.41 -12.48
N PHE A 162 -15.93 8.78 -11.31
CA PHE A 162 -15.79 9.47 -10.03
C PHE A 162 -14.37 10.01 -9.83
N ASN A 163 -13.35 9.22 -10.18
CA ASN A 163 -11.97 9.69 -10.12
C ASN A 163 -11.67 10.82 -11.11
N GLY A 164 -12.38 10.89 -12.23
CA GLY A 164 -12.37 12.02 -13.16
C GLY A 164 -12.92 13.27 -12.49
N MET A 165 -14.13 13.17 -11.93
CA MET A 165 -14.79 14.28 -11.23
C MET A 165 -13.93 14.85 -10.09
N VAL A 166 -13.34 13.99 -9.26
CA VAL A 166 -12.43 14.41 -8.17
C VAL A 166 -11.20 15.16 -8.69
N ARG A 167 -10.66 14.79 -9.85
CA ARG A 167 -9.43 15.39 -10.39
C ARG A 167 -9.68 16.72 -11.08
N ASN A 168 -10.83 16.83 -11.74
CA ASN A 168 -11.18 17.98 -12.57
C ASN A 168 -12.10 18.96 -11.84
N LEU A 169 -12.49 18.65 -10.59
CA LEU A 169 -13.43 19.42 -9.80
C LEU A 169 -14.80 19.59 -10.50
N GLU A 170 -15.33 18.49 -11.04
CA GLU A 170 -16.60 18.46 -11.79
C GLU A 170 -17.79 18.08 -10.88
N GLY A 171 -17.96 18.77 -9.75
CA GLY A 171 -19.02 18.47 -8.78
C GLY A 171 -20.45 18.62 -9.30
N GLU A 172 -20.66 19.32 -10.42
CA GLU A 172 -21.95 19.41 -11.12
C GLU A 172 -22.44 18.03 -11.65
N GLY A 173 -21.50 17.14 -12.00
CA GLY A 173 -21.81 15.79 -12.49
C GLY A 173 -22.19 14.79 -11.39
N LEU A 174 -22.08 15.19 -10.11
CA LEU A 174 -22.23 14.28 -8.97
C LEU A 174 -23.62 13.64 -8.89
N ASP A 175 -24.69 14.40 -9.15
CA ASP A 175 -26.06 13.88 -8.99
C ASP A 175 -26.36 12.76 -10.00
N GLY A 176 -26.04 12.98 -11.27
CA GLY A 176 -26.21 11.97 -12.32
C GLY A 176 -25.37 10.73 -12.04
N TRP A 177 -24.13 10.93 -11.59
CA TRP A 177 -23.27 9.81 -11.19
C TRP A 177 -23.85 9.03 -9.99
N LEU A 178 -24.45 9.70 -9.01
CA LEU A 178 -25.08 9.06 -7.85
C LEU A 178 -26.30 8.23 -8.26
N GLU A 179 -27.16 8.75 -9.13
CA GLU A 179 -28.32 8.02 -9.65
C GLU A 179 -27.90 6.74 -10.36
N GLU A 180 -26.87 6.83 -11.21
CA GLU A 180 -26.34 5.68 -11.92
C GLU A 180 -25.66 4.67 -10.99
N ALA A 181 -24.88 5.15 -10.01
CA ALA A 181 -24.23 4.30 -9.02
C ALA A 181 -25.22 3.61 -8.08
N GLU A 182 -26.40 4.18 -7.85
CA GLU A 182 -27.49 3.55 -7.09
C GLU A 182 -28.25 2.50 -7.91
N GLY A 183 -28.37 2.70 -9.23
CA GLY A 183 -29.04 1.77 -10.14
C GLY A 183 -28.17 0.61 -10.65
N CYS A 184 -26.84 0.67 -10.49
CA CYS A 184 -25.93 -0.28 -11.10
C CYS A 184 -25.96 -1.69 -10.47
N GLY A 185 -25.42 -2.68 -11.20
CA GLY A 185 -25.35 -4.07 -10.77
C GLY A 185 -24.46 -4.30 -9.54
N ALA A 186 -23.51 -3.39 -9.27
CA ALA A 186 -22.48 -3.54 -8.26
C ALA A 186 -22.92 -3.13 -6.84
N PRO A 187 -23.10 -4.07 -5.88
CA PRO A 187 -23.56 -3.73 -4.53
C PRO A 187 -22.57 -2.88 -3.72
N ALA A 188 -21.29 -2.89 -4.07
CA ALA A 188 -20.29 -2.04 -3.46
C ALA A 188 -20.47 -0.57 -3.88
N MET A 189 -20.80 -0.30 -5.15
CA MET A 189 -21.02 1.04 -5.67
C MET A 189 -22.31 1.64 -5.11
N ARG A 190 -23.41 0.87 -5.08
CA ARG A 190 -24.66 1.31 -4.46
C ARG A 190 -24.48 1.75 -3.00
N ARG A 191 -23.73 0.96 -2.20
CA ARG A 191 -23.42 1.32 -0.80
C ARG A 191 -22.53 2.55 -0.69
N PHE A 192 -21.60 2.72 -1.63
CA PHE A 192 -20.72 3.88 -1.66
C PHE A 192 -21.50 5.16 -1.99
N ALA A 193 -22.35 5.13 -3.03
CA ALA A 193 -23.25 6.23 -3.39
C ALA A 193 -24.19 6.62 -2.23
N ALA A 194 -24.83 5.63 -1.60
CA ALA A 194 -25.66 5.86 -0.41
C ALA A 194 -24.87 6.47 0.77
N GLY A 195 -23.57 6.18 0.88
CA GLY A 195 -22.68 6.81 1.84
C GLY A 195 -22.43 8.28 1.53
N LEU A 196 -22.13 8.60 0.26
CA LEU A 196 -21.90 9.98 -0.20
C LEU A 196 -23.13 10.86 -0.04
N ARG A 197 -24.33 10.32 -0.29
CA ARG A 197 -25.60 11.03 -0.11
C ARG A 197 -25.80 11.57 1.31
N LYS A 198 -25.26 10.92 2.35
CA LYS A 198 -25.39 11.38 3.74
C LYS A 198 -24.72 12.72 3.98
N ASP A 199 -23.62 12.97 3.27
CA ASP A 199 -22.81 14.18 3.39
C ASP A 199 -22.72 14.91 2.04
N LEU A 200 -23.82 14.92 1.26
CA LEU A 200 -23.85 15.37 -0.14
C LEU A 200 -23.25 16.76 -0.34
N ASN A 201 -23.60 17.72 0.52
CA ASN A 201 -23.08 19.08 0.43
C ASN A 201 -21.56 19.14 0.61
N ALA A 202 -21.02 18.37 1.56
CA ALA A 202 -19.59 18.32 1.81
C ALA A 202 -18.85 17.60 0.68
N VAL A 203 -19.43 16.53 0.14
CA VAL A 203 -18.88 15.82 -1.02
C VAL A 203 -18.87 16.71 -2.25
N ARG A 204 -19.99 17.39 -2.56
CA ARG A 204 -20.08 18.33 -3.68
C ARG A 204 -19.07 19.45 -3.54
N ALA A 205 -18.97 20.08 -2.37
CA ALA A 205 -17.95 21.10 -2.11
C ALA A 205 -16.53 20.55 -2.35
N GLY A 206 -16.22 19.34 -1.88
CA GLY A 206 -14.93 18.69 -2.13
C GLY A 206 -14.66 18.31 -3.59
N LEU A 207 -15.69 18.30 -4.44
CA LEU A 207 -15.61 18.06 -5.88
C LEU A 207 -15.75 19.35 -6.70
N THR A 208 -15.94 20.52 -6.10
CA THR A 208 -16.13 21.79 -6.85
C THR A 208 -15.11 22.84 -6.43
N GLU A 209 -14.77 22.89 -5.14
CA GLU A 209 -13.87 23.89 -4.59
C GLU A 209 -12.42 23.51 -4.82
N GLU A 210 -11.60 24.48 -5.23
CA GLU A 210 -10.14 24.31 -5.30
C GLU A 210 -9.50 24.18 -3.91
N TRP A 211 -10.22 24.64 -2.88
CA TRP A 211 -9.76 24.66 -1.50
C TRP A 211 -10.22 23.40 -0.77
N SER A 212 -9.26 22.54 -0.43
CA SER A 212 -9.50 21.39 0.42
C SER A 212 -8.78 21.51 1.76
N ASN A 213 -9.32 20.86 2.79
CA ASN A 213 -8.60 20.69 4.05
C ASN A 213 -7.43 19.70 3.96
N GLY A 214 -7.14 19.12 2.79
CA GLY A 214 -6.08 18.11 2.61
C GLY A 214 -4.69 18.56 3.08
N PRO A 215 -4.19 19.74 2.65
CA PRO A 215 -2.92 20.28 3.15
C PRO A 215 -2.92 20.49 4.66
N VAL A 216 -4.02 21.03 5.19
CA VAL A 216 -4.22 21.27 6.63
C VAL A 216 -4.22 19.95 7.40
N GLU A 217 -4.89 18.92 6.89
CA GLU A 217 -4.89 17.57 7.47
C GLU A 217 -3.49 16.96 7.47
N GLY A 218 -2.69 17.21 6.44
CA GLY A 218 -1.27 16.84 6.39
C GLY A 218 -0.49 17.45 7.54
N PHE A 219 -0.58 18.77 7.72
CA PHE A 219 0.05 19.47 8.85
C PHE A 219 -0.48 19.00 10.22
N VAL A 220 -1.78 18.75 10.32
CA VAL A 220 -2.40 18.21 11.54
C VAL A 220 -1.88 16.80 11.82
N HIS A 221 -1.68 15.97 10.80
CA HIS A 221 -1.12 14.63 10.95
C HIS A 221 0.33 14.69 11.42
N GLU A 222 1.14 15.54 10.82
CA GLU A 222 2.53 15.77 11.22
C GLU A 222 2.63 16.28 12.66
N LEU A 223 1.82 17.26 13.02
CA LEU A 223 1.73 17.76 14.39
C LEU A 223 1.32 16.65 15.36
N LYS A 224 0.31 15.83 15.00
CA LYS A 224 -0.10 14.66 15.80
C LYS A 224 1.04 13.65 15.93
N LEU A 225 1.84 13.44 14.89
CA LEU A 225 2.99 12.54 14.90
C LEU A 225 4.09 13.06 15.85
N LEU A 226 4.48 14.33 15.72
CA LEU A 226 5.47 14.97 16.60
C LEU A 226 5.02 14.94 18.06
N LYS A 227 3.75 15.24 18.32
CA LYS A 227 3.15 15.13 19.66
C LYS A 227 3.20 13.69 20.19
N ARG A 228 2.91 12.68 19.36
CA ARG A 228 3.01 11.25 19.73
C ARG A 228 4.44 10.81 20.01
N GLN A 229 5.42 11.30 19.25
CA GLN A 229 6.84 11.06 19.52
C GLN A 229 7.29 11.64 20.87
N GLY A 230 6.74 12.81 21.25
CA GLY A 230 6.91 13.39 22.58
C GLY A 230 6.02 12.78 23.67
N TYR A 231 5.43 11.59 23.45
CA TYR A 231 4.49 10.92 24.35
C TYR A 231 3.30 11.79 24.82
N GLY A 232 2.91 12.78 24.01
CA GLY A 232 1.86 13.74 24.33
C GLY A 232 2.23 14.80 25.36
N ARG A 233 3.50 14.86 25.80
CA ARG A 233 3.97 15.76 26.86
C ARG A 233 4.71 17.00 26.35
N ALA A 234 4.93 17.10 25.05
CA ALA A 234 5.53 18.30 24.46
C ALA A 234 4.55 19.47 24.56
N GLY A 235 5.00 20.55 25.22
CA GLY A 235 4.31 21.85 25.21
C GLY A 235 4.35 22.52 23.84
N PHE A 236 3.60 23.60 23.67
CA PHE A 236 3.46 24.29 22.38
C PHE A 236 4.81 24.73 21.80
N ASP A 237 5.68 25.33 22.60
CA ASP A 237 6.98 25.85 22.12
C ASP A 237 7.88 24.74 21.56
N LEU A 238 7.90 23.58 22.23
CA LEU A 238 8.66 22.42 21.76
C LEU A 238 8.05 21.82 20.48
N LEU A 239 6.71 21.78 20.37
CA LEU A 239 6.05 21.32 19.16
C LEU A 239 6.31 22.26 17.98
N ARG A 240 6.22 23.57 18.21
CA ARG A 240 6.52 24.61 17.21
C ARG A 240 7.97 24.52 16.73
N ALA A 241 8.93 24.44 17.65
CA ALA A 241 10.34 24.31 17.30
C ALA A 241 10.62 23.05 16.46
N ARG A 242 9.99 21.92 16.80
CA ARG A 242 10.15 20.67 16.05
C ARG A 242 9.46 20.65 14.70
N MET A 243 8.34 21.37 14.55
CA MET A 243 7.61 21.47 13.28
C MET A 243 8.31 22.43 12.31
N LEU A 244 8.88 23.53 12.80
CA LEU A 244 9.64 24.48 11.97
C LEU A 244 11.03 23.96 11.56
N ALA A 245 11.55 22.96 12.27
CA ALA A 245 12.84 22.33 11.97
C ALA A 245 12.74 21.03 11.15
N ALA A 246 11.52 20.61 10.77
CA ALA A 246 11.24 19.38 10.04
C ALA A 246 11.34 19.56 8.51
#